data_AF-A0A0B2WXX7-F1
#
_entry.id   AF-A0A0B2WXX7-F1
#
_cell.length_a   1.000
_cell.length_b   1.000
_cell.length_c   1.000
_cell.angle_alpha   90.00
_cell.angle_beta   90.00
_cell.angle_gamma   90.00
#
_symmetry.space_group_name_H-M   'P 1'
#
loop_
_entity.id
_entity.type
_entity.pdbx_description
1 polymer ?
#
loop_
_entity_poly.entity_id
_entity_poly.type
_entity_poly.pdbx_seq_one_letter_code
_entity_poly.pdbx_strand_id
1 'polypeptide(L)'
;MGVGNKRTITKTRRKTRDVDQIKADLISSRHLAQFKDTKAAEDLPGLGKHYCIECAKWFDRESTLNDHRRGKPHKRRLKQLREEPSPDSRKIPGADTESQMDNQRHGDLKNDASGDREMATNKLRALPPGPVIRPRYLSDGI
;
A
#
# COMPACT_ATOMS: atom_id res chain seq x y z
N MET A 1 9.36 33.99 -14.04
CA MET A 1 8.45 32.87 -13.70
C MET A 1 9.20 31.58 -13.98
N GLY A 2 9.53 30.81 -12.93
CA GLY A 2 10.29 29.56 -13.10
C GLY A 2 9.46 28.53 -13.86
N VAL A 3 10.06 27.93 -14.89
CA VAL A 3 9.45 26.83 -15.65
C VAL A 3 9.28 25.68 -14.67
N GLY A 4 8.06 25.49 -14.15
CA GLY A 4 7.72 24.37 -13.29
C GLY A 4 8.16 23.09 -14.00
N ASN A 5 9.06 22.34 -13.37
CA ASN A 5 9.73 21.21 -13.98
C ASN A 5 8.66 20.25 -14.49
N LYS A 6 8.41 20.25 -15.80
CA LYS A 6 7.48 19.34 -16.47
C LYS A 6 8.15 17.99 -16.39
N ARG A 7 8.04 17.33 -15.24
CA ARG A 7 8.46 15.94 -15.05
C ARG A 7 7.72 15.15 -16.11
N THR A 8 8.40 14.89 -17.22
CA THR A 8 7.92 14.04 -18.32
C THR A 8 7.40 12.78 -17.66
N ILE A 9 6.08 12.64 -17.63
CA ILE A 9 5.35 11.89 -16.62
C ILE A 9 5.61 10.37 -16.67
N THR A 10 6.32 9.91 -17.70
CA THR A 10 6.65 8.51 -17.90
C THR A 10 8.05 8.34 -18.49
N LYS A 11 9.10 8.56 -17.69
CA LYS A 11 10.45 8.09 -18.09
C LYS A 11 10.52 6.57 -17.90
N THR A 12 10.67 5.83 -19.00
CA THR A 12 10.72 4.35 -19.02
C THR A 12 11.86 3.79 -18.18
N ARG A 13 13.03 4.46 -18.14
CA ARG A 13 14.23 3.94 -17.45
C ARG A 13 14.09 3.74 -15.93
N ARG A 14 13.16 4.43 -15.27
CA ARG A 14 12.98 4.38 -13.79
C ARG A 14 11.60 3.88 -13.40
N LYS A 15 10.92 3.18 -14.30
CA LYS A 15 9.57 2.69 -14.05
C LYS A 15 9.61 1.49 -13.10
N THR A 16 8.81 1.55 -12.04
CA THR A 16 8.59 0.47 -11.08
C THR A 16 7.44 -0.44 -11.55
N ARG A 17 7.26 -1.62 -10.94
CA ARG A 17 6.10 -2.50 -11.24
C ARG A 17 4.78 -1.75 -11.08
N ASP A 18 3.90 -1.96 -12.05
CA ASP A 18 2.56 -1.39 -12.06
C ASP A 18 1.62 -2.14 -11.08
N VAL A 19 0.50 -1.51 -10.70
CA VAL A 19 -0.44 -2.08 -9.72
C VAL A 19 -1.02 -3.40 -10.24
N ASP A 20 -1.35 -3.48 -11.52
CA ASP A 20 -1.99 -4.65 -12.13
C ASP A 20 -1.05 -5.85 -12.20
N GLN A 21 0.24 -5.60 -12.44
CA GLN A 21 1.28 -6.63 -12.39
C GLN A 21 1.40 -7.22 -10.99
N ILE A 22 1.32 -6.38 -9.95
CA ILE A 22 1.37 -6.83 -8.56
C ILE A 22 0.11 -7.61 -8.19
N LYS A 23 -1.07 -7.22 -8.68
CA LYS A 23 -2.30 -8.01 -8.51
C LYS A 23 -2.13 -9.42 -9.11
N ALA A 24 -1.53 -9.54 -10.29
CA ALA A 24 -1.24 -10.84 -10.89
C ALA A 24 -0.23 -11.68 -10.09
N ASP A 25 0.76 -11.04 -9.45
CA ASP A 25 1.72 -11.72 -8.55
C ASP A 25 1.08 -12.23 -7.27
N LEU A 26 0.09 -11.49 -6.74
CA LEU A 26 -0.65 -11.89 -5.55
C LEU A 26 -1.58 -13.09 -5.83
N ILE A 27 -2.12 -13.19 -7.05
CA ILE A 27 -2.99 -14.29 -7.48
C ILE A 27 -2.16 -15.55 -7.76
N SER A 28 -0.97 -15.40 -8.34
CA SER A 28 -0.16 -16.53 -8.81
C SER A 28 1.24 -16.55 -8.21
N SER A 29 1.52 -17.59 -7.42
CA SER A 29 2.85 -17.82 -6.84
C SER A 29 3.93 -18.03 -7.90
N ARG A 30 3.57 -18.54 -9.08
CA ARG A 30 4.47 -18.72 -10.22
C ARG A 30 5.03 -17.40 -10.75
N HIS A 31 4.20 -16.37 -10.93
CA HIS A 31 4.67 -15.08 -11.44
C HIS A 31 5.60 -14.39 -10.44
N LEU A 32 5.32 -14.55 -9.15
CA LEU A 32 6.19 -14.05 -8.08
C LEU A 32 7.57 -14.72 -8.13
N ALA A 33 7.63 -16.06 -8.25
CA ALA A 33 8.89 -16.79 -8.35
C ALA A 33 9.70 -16.33 -9.57
N GLN A 34 9.08 -16.32 -10.75
CA GLN A 34 9.70 -15.83 -11.99
C GLN A 34 10.23 -14.41 -11.85
N PHE A 35 9.47 -13.51 -11.20
CA PHE A 35 9.94 -12.15 -10.97
C PHE A 35 11.16 -12.09 -10.06
N LYS A 36 11.21 -12.88 -8.98
CA LYS A 36 12.37 -12.95 -8.10
C LYS A 36 13.59 -13.50 -8.82
N ASP A 37 13.42 -14.53 -9.65
CA ASP A 37 14.51 -15.17 -10.39
C ASP A 37 15.13 -14.23 -11.44
N THR A 38 14.38 -13.27 -11.98
CA THR A 38 14.94 -12.25 -12.90
C THR A 38 15.97 -11.33 -12.23
N LYS A 39 16.06 -11.33 -10.89
CA LYS A 39 16.98 -10.50 -10.12
C LYS A 39 17.99 -11.40 -9.42
N ALA A 40 19.27 -11.20 -9.74
CA ALA A 40 20.36 -11.88 -9.05
C ALA A 40 20.40 -11.43 -7.58
N ALA A 41 20.48 -12.39 -6.65
CA ALA A 41 20.50 -12.12 -5.22
C ALA A 41 21.65 -11.19 -4.81
N GLU A 42 22.79 -11.28 -5.50
CA GLU A 42 24.01 -10.52 -5.19
C GLU A 42 23.91 -9.01 -5.48
N ASP A 43 23.06 -8.62 -6.43
CA ASP A 43 22.84 -7.20 -6.81
C ASP A 43 21.74 -6.54 -5.95
N LEU A 44 21.06 -7.34 -5.12
CA LEU A 44 19.93 -6.88 -4.33
C LEU A 44 20.35 -6.48 -2.90
N PRO A 45 19.74 -5.41 -2.35
CA PRO A 45 19.93 -5.06 -0.95
C PRO A 45 19.50 -6.23 -0.04
N GLY A 46 20.31 -6.54 0.97
CA GLY A 46 20.06 -7.64 1.90
C GLY A 46 20.03 -9.03 1.27
N LEU A 47 20.76 -9.26 0.16
CA LEU A 47 20.80 -10.53 -0.60
C LEU A 47 19.41 -11.01 -1.06
N GLY A 48 18.48 -10.07 -1.28
CA GLY A 48 17.11 -10.40 -1.65
C GLY A 48 16.32 -11.15 -0.57
N LYS A 49 16.71 -11.04 0.71
CA LYS A 49 15.98 -11.73 1.80
C LYS A 49 14.71 -10.98 2.21
N HIS A 50 14.74 -9.65 2.21
CA HIS A 50 13.65 -8.83 2.73
C HIS A 50 12.93 -8.11 1.59
N TYR A 51 11.79 -8.68 1.16
CA TYR A 51 11.01 -8.18 0.03
C TYR A 51 9.58 -7.83 0.42
N CYS A 52 9.11 -6.65 -0.01
CA CYS A 52 7.70 -6.29 0.04
C CYS A 52 7.07 -6.46 -1.35
N ILE A 53 6.13 -7.40 -1.46
CA ILE A 53 5.44 -7.74 -2.72
C ILE A 53 4.61 -6.55 -3.24
N GLU A 54 3.86 -5.91 -2.35
CA GLU A 54 2.90 -4.85 -2.71
C GLU A 54 3.56 -3.58 -3.25
N CYS A 55 4.73 -3.24 -2.71
CA CYS A 55 5.51 -2.08 -3.10
C CYS A 55 6.62 -2.43 -4.11
N ALA A 56 6.80 -3.72 -4.44
CA ALA A 56 7.87 -4.26 -5.26
C ALA A 56 9.26 -3.71 -4.89
N LYS A 57 9.57 -3.66 -3.59
CA LYS A 57 10.80 -3.07 -3.06
C LYS A 57 11.55 -4.04 -2.15
N TRP A 58 12.86 -4.04 -2.30
CA TRP A 58 13.82 -4.80 -1.49
C TRP A 58 14.39 -3.93 -0.36
N PHE A 59 14.69 -4.56 0.77
CA PHE A 59 15.20 -3.93 1.99
C PHE A 59 16.42 -4.68 2.52
N ASP A 60 17.29 -3.99 3.26
CA ASP A 60 18.52 -4.57 3.80
C ASP A 60 18.29 -5.42 5.06
N ARG A 61 17.26 -5.11 5.87
CA ARG A 61 17.00 -5.72 7.18
C ARG A 61 15.51 -5.99 7.39
N GLU A 62 15.18 -6.88 8.32
CA GLU A 62 13.80 -7.17 8.71
C GLU A 62 13.11 -6.00 9.41
N SER A 63 13.85 -5.26 10.25
CA SER A 63 13.30 -4.11 10.97
C SER A 63 12.79 -3.03 10.03
N THR A 64 13.56 -2.71 8.98
CA THR A 64 13.19 -1.69 7.99
C THR A 64 11.99 -2.12 7.14
N LEU A 65 11.85 -3.42 6.86
CA LEU A 65 10.66 -3.98 6.22
C LEU A 65 9.43 -3.83 7.12
N ASN A 66 9.56 -4.13 8.42
CA ASN A 66 8.46 -3.98 9.37
C ASN A 66 8.03 -2.52 9.53
N ASP A 67 8.98 -1.58 9.58
CA ASP A 67 8.68 -0.15 9.61
C ASP A 67 8.05 0.33 8.30
N HIS A 68 8.52 -0.19 7.16
CA HIS A 68 7.91 0.08 5.86
C HIS A 68 6.43 -0.32 5.82
N ARG A 69 6.08 -1.52 6.32
CA ARG A 69 4.70 -2.00 6.39
C ARG A 69 3.79 -1.10 7.24
N ARG A 70 4.33 -0.50 8.31
CA ARG A 70 3.57 0.44 9.17
C ARG A 70 3.44 1.83 8.56
N GLY A 71 4.32 2.17 7.61
CA GLY A 71 4.42 3.47 6.98
C GLY A 71 3.25 3.85 6.07
N LYS A 72 3.07 5.17 5.89
CA LYS A 72 2.12 5.78 4.96
C LYS A 72 2.27 5.32 3.49
N PRO A 73 3.48 5.16 2.90
CA PRO A 73 3.58 4.79 1.48
C PRO A 73 3.00 3.41 1.20
N HIS A 74 3.25 2.44 2.09
CA HIS A 74 2.71 1.09 2.00
C HIS A 74 1.18 1.09 2.15
N LYS A 75 0.66 1.79 3.17
CA LYS A 75 -0.80 1.95 3.36
C LYS A 75 -1.49 2.58 2.15
N ARG A 76 -0.85 3.53 1.46
CA ARG A 76 -1.38 4.10 0.22
C ARG A 76 -1.40 3.07 -0.92
N ARG A 77 -0.37 2.23 -1.04
CA ARG A 77 -0.30 1.16 -2.05
C ARG A 77 -1.35 0.09 -1.81
N LEU A 78 -1.57 -0.30 -0.55
CA LEU A 78 -2.65 -1.20 -0.16
C LEU A 78 -4.04 -0.68 -0.56
N LYS A 79 -4.28 0.63 -0.40
CA LYS A 79 -5.53 1.23 -0.86
C LYS A 79 -5.70 1.13 -2.38
N GLN A 80 -4.64 1.40 -3.16
CA GLN A 80 -4.64 1.25 -4.62
C GLN A 80 -4.84 -0.20 -5.08
N LEU A 81 -4.34 -1.18 -4.31
CA LEU A 81 -4.55 -2.59 -4.61
C LEU A 81 -5.99 -3.03 -4.31
N ARG A 82 -6.61 -2.44 -3.28
CA ARG A 82 -8.01 -2.70 -2.90
C ARG A 82 -9.02 -1.99 -3.78
N GLU A 83 -8.69 -0.80 -4.28
CA GLU A 83 -9.45 -0.16 -5.34
C GLU A 83 -9.32 -1.03 -6.60
N GLU A 84 -10.38 -1.79 -6.88
CA GLU A 84 -10.60 -2.30 -8.22
C GLU A 84 -10.64 -1.12 -9.19
N PRO A 85 -10.17 -1.28 -10.44
CA PRO A 85 -10.36 -0.25 -11.44
C PRO A 85 -11.87 -0.01 -11.53
N SER A 86 -12.33 1.19 -11.20
CA SER A 86 -13.73 1.54 -11.38
C SER A 86 -14.10 1.23 -12.84
N PRO A 87 -15.16 0.46 -13.13
CA PRO A 87 -15.54 0.05 -14.48
C PRO A 87 -16.00 1.22 -15.36
N ASP A 88 -15.99 2.44 -14.84
CA ASP A 88 -16.21 3.67 -15.60
C ASP A 88 -15.04 3.94 -16.55
N SER A 89 -15.19 3.47 -17.78
CA SER A 89 -14.39 3.85 -18.96
C SER A 89 -14.31 5.37 -19.20
N ARG A 90 -15.11 6.18 -18.50
CA ARG A 90 -15.14 7.65 -18.58
C ARG A 90 -13.97 8.35 -17.89
N LYS A 91 -13.14 7.64 -17.12
CA LYS A 91 -11.97 8.19 -16.42
C LYS A 91 -10.66 7.72 -17.02
N ILE A 92 -10.65 7.39 -18.31
CA ILE A 92 -9.43 7.24 -19.10
C ILE A 92 -8.97 8.67 -19.45
N PRO A 93 -7.81 9.14 -18.96
CA PRO A 93 -7.29 10.45 -19.34
C PRO A 93 -6.93 10.41 -20.83
N GLY A 94 -7.79 11.00 -21.66
CA GLY A 94 -7.69 10.97 -23.13
C GLY A 94 -9.02 10.84 -23.87
N ALA A 95 -10.14 10.56 -23.18
CA ALA A 95 -11.48 10.71 -23.73
C ALA A 95 -11.96 12.15 -23.50
N ASP A 96 -11.80 12.96 -24.53
CA ASP A 96 -12.41 14.25 -24.80
C ASP A 96 -13.92 14.28 -24.45
N THR A 97 -14.25 14.85 -23.31
CA THR A 97 -15.58 15.45 -23.09
C THR A 97 -15.41 16.96 -23.08
N GLU A 98 -15.80 17.59 -24.18
CA GLU A 98 -15.87 19.04 -24.34
C GLU A 98 -16.89 19.65 -23.36
N SER A 99 -16.52 20.83 -22.84
CA SER A 99 -17.35 21.95 -22.36
C SER A 99 -18.46 21.72 -21.31
N GLN A 100 -18.28 22.34 -20.15
CA GLN A 100 -19.05 23.55 -19.81
C GLN A 100 -18.41 24.32 -18.63
N MET A 101 -18.25 25.61 -18.84
CA MET A 101 -17.85 26.59 -17.84
C MET A 101 -19.13 27.18 -17.26
N ASP A 102 -19.33 27.07 -15.95
CA ASP A 102 -20.26 27.95 -15.26
C ASP A 102 -19.75 28.29 -13.85
N ASN A 103 -19.56 29.59 -13.74
CA ASN A 103 -19.17 30.39 -12.61
C ASN A 103 -20.35 30.47 -11.64
N GLN A 104 -20.20 30.00 -10.41
CA GLN A 104 -20.97 30.54 -9.30
C GLN A 104 -20.31 30.35 -7.94
N ARG A 105 -20.29 31.47 -7.24
CA ARG A 105 -19.71 31.77 -5.93
C ARG A 105 -20.54 31.12 -4.82
N HIS A 106 -19.89 30.57 -3.81
CA HIS A 106 -20.36 30.48 -2.42
C HIS A 106 -19.11 30.21 -1.58
N GLY A 107 -18.63 31.09 -0.72
CA GLY A 107 -19.36 31.88 0.26
C GLY A 107 -18.86 31.42 1.63
N ASP A 108 -18.11 32.29 2.30
CA ASP A 108 -17.43 32.08 3.58
C ASP A 108 -18.31 31.46 4.66
N LEU A 109 -17.86 30.34 5.25
CA LEU A 109 -18.37 29.84 6.53
C LEU A 109 -17.24 29.93 7.56
N LYS A 110 -17.30 31.03 8.31
CA LYS A 110 -16.63 31.23 9.59
C LYS A 110 -17.08 30.11 10.54
N ASN A 111 -16.15 29.38 11.12
CA ASN A 111 -16.43 28.51 12.27
C ASN A 111 -15.81 29.16 13.50
N ASP A 112 -16.61 29.98 14.17
CA ASP A 112 -16.42 30.37 15.55
C ASP A 112 -17.07 29.29 16.43
N ALA A 113 -16.26 28.49 17.13
CA ALA A 113 -16.72 27.63 18.22
C ALA A 113 -15.59 27.47 19.24
N SER A 114 -15.63 28.36 20.22
CA SER A 114 -15.07 28.26 21.55
C SER A 114 -15.78 27.18 22.38
N GLY A 115 -15.03 26.54 23.29
CA GLY A 115 -15.51 25.58 24.30
C GLY A 115 -15.40 24.14 23.79
N ASP A 116 -15.06 23.13 24.58
CA ASP A 116 -14.91 23.01 26.02
C ASP A 116 -14.29 21.64 26.31
N ARG A 117 -13.73 21.56 27.51
CA ARG A 117 -12.89 20.49 28.04
C ARG A 117 -13.83 19.51 28.72
N GLU A 118 -13.84 18.22 28.36
CA GLU A 118 -14.09 17.18 29.36
C GLU A 118 -13.60 15.78 28.98
N MET A 119 -13.01 15.16 29.99
CA MET A 119 -12.36 13.85 30.05
C MET A 119 -13.37 12.72 30.32
N ALA A 120 -12.89 11.50 30.10
CA ALA A 120 -13.33 10.24 30.69
C ALA A 120 -14.37 9.44 29.90
N THR A 121 -13.98 8.27 29.42
CA THR A 121 -13.97 7.09 30.30
C THR A 121 -13.29 5.90 29.62
N ASN A 122 -12.35 5.36 30.38
CA ASN A 122 -11.67 4.10 30.21
C ASN A 122 -12.69 2.95 30.13
N LYS A 123 -12.70 2.19 29.04
CA LYS A 123 -13.36 0.87 29.00
C LYS A 123 -12.43 -0.14 28.36
N LEU A 124 -11.46 -0.57 29.18
CA LEU A 124 -10.80 -1.86 29.07
C LEU A 124 -11.86 -2.93 28.82
N ARG A 125 -11.81 -3.57 27.65
CA ARG A 125 -12.48 -4.85 27.43
C ARG A 125 -11.41 -5.89 27.16
N ALA A 126 -11.04 -6.55 28.25
CA ALA A 126 -10.21 -7.74 28.24
C ALA A 126 -10.85 -8.80 27.33
N LEU A 127 -10.11 -9.27 26.33
CA LEU A 127 -10.45 -10.49 25.62
C LEU A 127 -9.91 -11.67 26.44
N PRO A 128 -10.71 -12.74 26.64
CA PRO A 128 -10.27 -13.92 27.39
C PRO A 128 -9.13 -14.63 26.64
N PRO A 129 -8.16 -15.22 27.36
CA PRO A 129 -7.10 -16.00 26.74
C PRO A 129 -7.68 -17.23 26.04
N GLY A 130 -7.30 -17.44 24.78
CA GLY A 130 -7.69 -18.61 23.99
C GLY A 130 -7.14 -19.91 24.58
N PRO A 131 -7.75 -21.07 24.23
CA PRO A 131 -7.39 -22.35 24.80
C PRO A 131 -5.96 -22.78 24.42
N VAL A 132 -5.20 -23.21 25.42
CA VAL A 132 -3.87 -23.81 25.26
C VAL A 132 -3.99 -25.22 24.67
N ILE A 133 -3.61 -25.36 23.39
CA ILE A 133 -3.46 -26.67 22.75
C ILE A 133 -2.21 -27.33 23.35
N ARG A 134 -2.41 -28.36 24.18
CA ARG A 134 -1.31 -29.16 24.72
C ARG A 134 -0.71 -30.06 23.62
N PRO A 135 0.62 -30.16 23.50
CA PRO A 135 1.23 -31.11 22.58
C PRO A 135 0.92 -32.54 23.01
N ARG A 136 0.44 -33.37 22.07
CA ARG A 136 0.38 -34.82 22.25
C ARG A 136 1.80 -35.35 22.34
N TYR A 137 2.16 -35.88 23.50
CA TYR A 137 3.42 -36.59 23.70
C TYR A 137 3.45 -37.83 22.81
N LEU A 138 4.51 -37.92 22.01
CA LEU A 138 4.94 -39.10 21.29
C LEU A 138 5.25 -40.18 22.35
N SER A 139 4.45 -41.24 22.36
CA SER A 139 4.70 -42.40 23.21
C SER A 139 5.55 -43.36 22.41
N ASP A 140 6.84 -43.42 22.73
CA ASP A 140 7.74 -44.48 22.30
C ASP A 140 7.21 -45.83 22.80
N GLY A 141 7.09 -46.79 21.89
CA GLY A 141 6.69 -48.16 22.15
C GLY A 141 7.55 -49.11 21.34
N ILE A 142 8.52 -49.70 22.05
CA ILE A 142 9.27 -50.96 21.89
C ILE A 142 9.02 -51.76 20.61
#